data_AF-A0AA35JK66-F1
#
_entry.id   AF-A0AA35JK66-F1
#
_cell.length_a   1.000
_cell.length_b   1.000
_cell.length_c   1.000
_cell.angle_alpha   90.00
_cell.angle_beta   90.00
_cell.angle_gamma   90.00
#
_symmetry.space_group_name_H-M   'P 1'
#
loop_
_entity.id
_entity.type
_entity.pdbx_description
1 polymer ?
#
loop_
_entity_poly.entity_id
_entity_poly.type
_entity_poly.pdbx_seq_one_letter_code
_entity_poly.pdbx_strand_id
1 'polypeptide(L)'
;MEEHRERLKQIIKLDCSDNDEISDLYFHIVQMFGSIEKTATGDVTKLQLLDDVEIELTLDSVVIEWTKDSMISETVADSIIIMALGLHTNKKDVLSESKLKERDDNAWKVHELQNLFQEQFGECFSANTGQEEGVRNGSVTIGKSKAIVDFSAMKLIDCNSNPLRGRVESILSIGQKLTTPLC
;
A
#
# COMPACT_ATOMS: atom_id res chain seq x y z
N MET A 1 3.49 3.29 45.30
CA MET A 1 2.03 3.17 45.07
C MET A 1 1.91 2.72 43.64
N GLU A 2 1.61 1.45 43.44
CA GLU A 2 1.39 0.87 42.12
C GLU A 2 -0.04 1.24 41.73
N GLU A 3 -0.16 2.31 40.95
CA GLU A 3 -1.44 2.79 40.45
C GLU A 3 -2.00 1.68 39.54
N HIS A 4 -2.95 0.90 40.05
CA HIS A 4 -3.67 -0.10 39.26
C HIS A 4 -4.48 0.65 38.21
N ARG A 5 -3.87 0.88 37.05
CA ARG A 5 -4.57 1.42 35.90
C ARG A 5 -5.50 0.35 35.36
N GLU A 6 -6.76 0.70 35.24
CA GLU A 6 -7.79 -0.18 34.69
C GLU A 6 -7.39 -0.56 33.25
N ARG A 7 -7.46 -1.85 32.90
CA ARG A 7 -7.17 -2.33 31.54
C ARG A 7 -8.47 -2.64 30.81
N LEU A 8 -8.56 -2.21 29.57
CA LEU A 8 -9.62 -2.58 28.64
C LEU A 8 -9.17 -3.77 27.79
N LYS A 9 -10.14 -4.55 27.31
CA LYS A 9 -9.91 -5.74 26.50
C LYS A 9 -10.92 -5.81 25.36
N GLN A 10 -10.43 -6.02 24.15
CA GLN A 10 -11.23 -6.33 22.98
C GLN A 10 -10.82 -7.70 22.43
N ILE A 11 -11.81 -8.52 22.08
CA ILE A 11 -11.60 -9.81 21.43
C ILE A 11 -12.24 -9.73 20.06
N ILE A 12 -11.46 -10.00 19.02
CA ILE A 12 -11.91 -10.07 17.63
C ILE A 12 -11.76 -11.54 17.22
N LYS A 13 -12.89 -12.21 16.98
CA LYS A 13 -12.88 -13.60 16.52
C LYS A 13 -12.61 -13.62 15.03
N LEU A 14 -11.53 -14.28 14.63
CA LEU A 14 -11.16 -14.46 13.25
C LEU A 14 -11.77 -15.76 12.71
N ASP A 15 -12.24 -15.75 11.46
CA ASP A 15 -12.65 -16.95 10.73
C ASP A 15 -11.52 -17.33 9.77
N CYS A 16 -10.29 -17.40 10.27
CA CYS A 16 -9.11 -17.70 9.47
C CYS A 16 -9.07 -19.19 9.14
N SER A 17 -9.08 -19.51 7.85
CA SER A 17 -8.87 -20.87 7.36
C SER A 17 -7.39 -21.26 7.36
N ASP A 18 -6.51 -20.25 7.30
CA ASP A 18 -5.08 -20.40 7.02
C ASP A 18 -4.22 -19.47 7.89
N ASN A 19 -2.99 -19.92 8.19
CA ASN A 19 -1.99 -19.19 9.00
C ASN A 19 -1.50 -17.87 8.37
N ASP A 20 -1.74 -17.68 7.08
CA ASP A 20 -1.20 -16.55 6.32
C ASP A 20 -1.84 -15.22 6.75
N GLU A 21 -3.14 -15.19 7.05
CA GLU A 21 -3.86 -13.97 7.46
C GLU A 21 -3.36 -13.41 8.81
N ILE A 22 -2.99 -14.29 9.74
CA ILE A 22 -2.39 -13.92 11.03
C ILE A 22 -0.98 -13.38 10.83
N SER A 23 -0.23 -14.00 9.90
CA SER A 23 1.12 -13.57 9.56
C SER A 23 1.10 -12.16 8.94
N ASP A 24 0.15 -11.89 8.04
CA ASP A 24 -0.04 -10.56 7.45
C ASP A 24 -0.41 -9.50 8.49
N LEU A 25 -1.30 -9.82 9.43
CA LEU A 25 -1.62 -8.92 10.54
C LEU A 25 -0.37 -8.59 11.37
N TYR A 26 0.42 -9.61 11.70
CA TYR A 26 1.68 -9.44 12.41
C TYR A 26 2.62 -8.50 11.64
N PHE A 27 2.80 -8.69 10.34
CA PHE A 27 3.66 -7.83 9.52
C PHE A 27 3.16 -6.39 9.45
N HIS A 28 1.85 -6.16 9.29
CA HIS A 28 1.27 -4.82 9.29
C HIS A 28 1.50 -4.10 10.62
N ILE A 29 1.35 -4.81 11.75
CA ILE A 29 1.63 -4.26 13.10
C ILE A 29 3.11 -3.85 13.20
N VAL A 30 4.03 -4.71 12.78
CA VAL A 30 5.47 -4.41 12.78
C VAL A 30 5.80 -3.22 11.88
N GLN A 31 5.18 -3.13 10.70
CA GLN A 31 5.40 -2.02 9.76
C GLN A 31 4.93 -0.67 10.33
N MET A 32 3.78 -0.64 11.00
CA MET A 32 3.26 0.62 11.55
C MET A 32 3.93 1.04 12.85
N PHE A 33 4.21 0.12 13.76
CA PHE A 33 4.67 0.45 15.11
C PHE A 33 6.15 0.15 15.36
N GLY A 34 6.82 -0.52 14.42
CA GLY A 34 8.25 -0.80 14.50
C GLY A 34 8.59 -1.92 15.50
N SER A 35 9.57 -1.65 16.38
CA SER A 35 10.12 -2.67 17.29
C SER A 35 9.10 -3.04 18.36
N ILE A 36 8.55 -4.25 18.25
CA ILE A 36 7.61 -4.84 19.20
C ILE A 36 8.26 -6.03 19.90
N GLU A 37 8.02 -6.19 21.20
CA GLU A 37 8.52 -7.37 21.90
C GLU A 37 7.62 -8.56 21.55
N LYS A 38 8.20 -9.60 20.94
CA LYS A 38 7.48 -10.80 20.52
C LYS A 38 7.80 -11.96 21.44
N THR A 39 6.77 -12.56 22.02
CA THR A 39 6.87 -13.84 22.73
C THR A 39 5.96 -14.85 22.03
N ALA A 40 6.55 -15.87 21.41
CA ALA A 40 5.80 -16.96 20.77
C ALA A 40 5.82 -18.20 21.68
N THR A 41 4.64 -18.69 22.07
CA THR A 41 4.49 -19.92 22.86
C THR A 41 3.48 -20.83 22.18
N GLY A 42 3.98 -21.84 21.45
CA GLY A 42 3.13 -22.75 20.68
C GLY A 42 2.33 -22.00 19.62
N ASP A 43 1.01 -22.11 19.68
CA ASP A 43 0.06 -21.51 18.72
C ASP A 43 -0.30 -20.05 19.05
N VAL A 44 0.29 -19.49 20.10
CA VAL A 44 0.00 -18.14 20.59
C VAL A 44 1.20 -17.23 20.35
N THR A 45 0.97 -16.13 19.62
CA THR A 45 1.96 -15.05 19.47
C THR A 45 1.53 -13.84 20.27
N LYS A 46 2.28 -13.49 21.31
CA LYS A 46 2.08 -12.27 22.09
C LYS A 46 3.01 -11.16 21.60
N LEU A 47 2.46 -9.96 21.47
CA LEU A 47 3.15 -8.74 21.09
C LEU A 47 2.94 -7.68 22.18
N GLN A 48 4.03 -7.08 22.66
CA GLN A 48 3.96 -5.92 23.55
C GLN A 48 4.31 -4.65 22.77
N LEU A 49 3.44 -3.64 22.85
CA LEU A 49 3.63 -2.33 22.26
C LEU A 49 3.62 -1.26 23.37
N LEU A 50 4.69 -0.46 23.40
CA LEU A 50 4.83 0.71 24.28
C LEU A 50 4.57 0.41 25.77
N ASP A 51 4.83 -0.82 26.22
CA ASP A 51 4.58 -1.35 27.57
C ASP A 51 3.12 -1.31 28.06
N ASP A 52 2.21 -0.70 27.30
CA ASP A 52 0.83 -0.42 27.70
C ASP A 52 -0.22 -1.12 26.83
N VAL A 53 0.17 -1.69 25.68
CA VAL A 53 -0.71 -2.44 24.79
C VAL A 53 -0.17 -3.85 24.58
N GLU A 54 -0.95 -4.86 24.96
CA GLU A 54 -0.65 -6.28 24.72
C GLU A 54 -1.59 -6.81 23.63
N ILE A 55 -1.03 -7.53 22.67
CA ILE A 55 -1.78 -8.20 21.60
C ILE A 55 -1.47 -9.69 21.69
N GLU A 56 -2.50 -10.52 21.74
CA GLU A 56 -2.39 -11.96 21.62
C GLU A 56 -3.04 -12.41 20.32
N LEU A 57 -2.22 -12.99 19.44
CA LEU A 57 -2.61 -13.50 18.14
C LEU A 57 -2.70 -15.03 18.23
N THR A 58 -3.90 -15.56 17.94
CA THR A 58 -4.17 -16.99 17.75
C THR A 58 -4.77 -17.20 16.36
N LEU A 59 -4.84 -18.46 15.92
CA LEU A 59 -5.48 -18.83 14.64
C LEU A 59 -6.93 -18.34 14.51
N ASP A 60 -7.66 -18.29 15.61
CA ASP A 60 -9.10 -18.03 15.65
C ASP A 60 -9.46 -16.68 16.29
N SER A 61 -8.49 -15.94 16.82
CA SER A 61 -8.77 -14.69 17.51
C SER A 61 -7.58 -13.75 17.61
N VAL A 62 -7.90 -12.47 17.71
CA VAL A 62 -7.00 -11.40 18.12
C VAL A 62 -7.54 -10.83 19.41
N VAL A 63 -6.75 -10.89 20.46
CA VAL A 63 -7.05 -10.25 21.73
C VAL A 63 -6.16 -9.03 21.89
N ILE A 64 -6.76 -7.90 22.19
CA ILE A 64 -6.06 -6.62 22.36
C ILE A 64 -6.40 -6.11 23.75
N GLU A 65 -5.39 -5.86 24.56
CA GLU A 65 -5.53 -5.31 25.91
C GLU A 65 -4.71 -4.03 26.05
N TRP A 66 -5.32 -2.99 26.62
CA TRP A 66 -4.65 -1.70 26.77
C TRP A 66 -5.04 -0.99 28.05
N THR A 67 -4.19 -0.07 28.49
CA THR A 67 -4.46 0.81 29.63
C THR A 67 -5.56 1.83 29.30
N LYS A 68 -6.63 1.86 30.11
CA LYS A 68 -7.74 2.82 29.99
C LYS A 68 -7.28 4.24 30.27
N ASP A 69 -7.92 5.23 29.62
CA ASP A 69 -7.66 6.66 29.78
C ASP A 69 -6.24 7.10 29.35
N SER A 70 -5.50 6.21 28.67
CA SER A 70 -4.25 6.55 27.99
C SER A 70 -4.53 6.84 26.53
N MET A 71 -4.48 8.12 26.16
CA MET A 71 -4.73 8.57 24.78
C MET A 71 -3.84 7.84 23.76
N ILE A 72 -2.58 7.55 24.13
CA ILE A 72 -1.64 6.82 23.26
C ILE A 72 -2.08 5.37 23.10
N SER A 73 -2.35 4.68 24.21
CA SER A 73 -2.73 3.26 24.19
C SER A 73 -4.07 3.03 23.51
N GLU A 74 -5.03 3.94 23.69
CA GLU A 74 -6.32 3.93 23.00
C GLU A 74 -6.14 4.12 21.48
N THR A 75 -5.33 5.08 21.06
CA THR A 75 -5.06 5.31 19.62
C THR A 75 -4.39 4.10 18.96
N VAL A 76 -3.45 3.47 19.66
CA VAL A 76 -2.77 2.26 19.19
C VAL A 76 -3.76 1.09 19.12
N ALA A 77 -4.55 0.87 20.18
CA ALA A 77 -5.57 -0.18 20.22
C ALA A 77 -6.59 -0.01 19.09
N ASP A 78 -7.14 1.19 18.89
CA ASP A 78 -8.09 1.50 17.81
C ASP A 78 -7.50 1.16 16.43
N SER A 79 -6.24 1.52 16.19
CA SER A 79 -5.56 1.22 14.94
C SER A 79 -5.44 -0.28 14.67
N ILE A 80 -5.09 -1.08 15.70
CA ILE A 80 -4.99 -2.54 15.61
C ILE A 80 -6.37 -3.18 15.43
N ILE A 81 -7.39 -2.66 16.10
CA ILE A 81 -8.78 -3.11 15.93
C ILE A 81 -9.20 -2.91 14.47
N ILE A 82 -8.92 -1.75 13.87
CA ILE A 82 -9.24 -1.47 12.46
C ILE A 82 -8.49 -2.45 11.53
N MET A 83 -7.20 -2.71 11.78
CA MET A 83 -6.44 -3.69 10.99
C MET A 83 -7.06 -5.09 11.07
N ALA A 84 -7.35 -5.57 12.28
CA ALA A 84 -7.92 -6.89 12.50
C ALA A 84 -9.34 -7.01 11.90
N LEU A 85 -10.14 -5.95 11.96
CA LEU A 85 -11.43 -5.89 11.26
C LEU A 85 -11.27 -5.86 9.74
N GLY A 86 -10.23 -5.21 9.22
CA GLY A 86 -9.90 -5.21 7.79
C GLY A 86 -9.72 -6.63 7.23
N LEU A 87 -9.10 -7.53 7.99
CA LEU A 87 -8.92 -8.94 7.59
C LEU A 87 -10.26 -9.65 7.34
N HIS A 88 -11.31 -9.32 8.09
CA HIS A 88 -12.65 -9.87 7.86
C HIS A 88 -13.30 -9.37 6.57
N THR A 89 -12.97 -8.15 6.15
CA THR A 89 -13.54 -7.56 4.92
C THR A 89 -12.95 -8.16 3.64
N ASN A 90 -11.76 -8.76 3.72
CA ASN A 90 -11.17 -9.51 2.59
C ASN A 90 -11.97 -10.79 2.25
N LYS A 91 -12.79 -11.32 3.17
CA LYS A 91 -13.68 -12.47 2.93
C LYS A 91 -15.10 -12.09 2.48
N LYS A 92 -15.50 -10.82 2.65
CA LYS A 92 -16.81 -10.30 2.20
C LYS A 92 -16.62 -9.06 1.34
N ASP A 93 -16.36 -9.32 0.07
CA ASP A 93 -16.74 -8.53 -1.11
C ASP A 93 -17.28 -7.12 -0.82
N VAL A 94 -16.38 -6.20 -0.46
CA VAL A 94 -16.56 -4.77 -0.74
C VAL A 94 -15.42 -4.23 -1.61
N LEU A 95 -14.25 -4.89 -1.63
CA LEU A 95 -13.26 -4.76 -2.70
C LEU A 95 -12.53 -6.11 -2.87
N SER A 96 -13.23 -7.12 -3.38
CA SER A 96 -12.60 -8.39 -3.69
C SER A 96 -11.41 -8.20 -4.63
N GLU A 97 -10.23 -8.68 -4.23
CA GLU A 97 -9.08 -8.89 -5.12
C GLU A 97 -9.44 -9.79 -6.32
N SER A 98 -10.58 -10.48 -6.29
CA SER A 98 -11.12 -11.20 -7.46
C SER A 98 -11.69 -10.28 -8.57
N LYS A 99 -11.84 -8.97 -8.33
CA LYS A 99 -11.96 -7.95 -9.41
C LYS A 99 -10.59 -7.43 -9.88
N LEU A 100 -9.49 -7.85 -9.24
CA LEU A 100 -8.16 -7.89 -9.84
C LEU A 100 -7.94 -9.23 -10.56
N LYS A 101 -9.00 -9.84 -11.11
CA LYS A 101 -8.84 -10.67 -12.31
C LYS A 101 -8.18 -9.79 -13.36
N GLU A 102 -6.88 -9.96 -13.53
CA GLU A 102 -6.08 -9.46 -14.66
C GLU A 102 -6.57 -8.09 -15.14
N ARG A 103 -6.52 -7.06 -14.28
CA ARG A 103 -6.27 -5.72 -14.82
C ARG A 103 -4.89 -5.86 -15.42
N ASP A 104 -4.83 -6.16 -16.73
CA ASP A 104 -3.66 -6.09 -17.61
C ASP A 104 -2.51 -5.44 -16.85
N ASP A 105 -1.50 -6.21 -16.43
CA ASP A 105 -0.45 -5.77 -15.50
C ASP A 105 0.23 -4.46 -15.97
N ASN A 106 0.03 -4.06 -17.22
CA ASN A 106 0.47 -2.81 -17.80
C ASN A 106 -0.51 -1.65 -17.59
N ALA A 107 -1.81 -1.91 -17.45
CA ALA A 107 -2.85 -0.89 -17.39
C ALA A 107 -2.73 0.04 -16.18
N TRP A 108 -2.45 -0.50 -15.00
CA TRP A 108 -2.25 0.31 -13.80
C TRP A 108 -0.88 1.03 -13.85
N LYS A 109 0.16 0.36 -14.36
CA LYS A 109 1.50 0.94 -14.53
C LYS A 109 1.49 2.13 -15.48
N VAL A 110 0.76 2.03 -16.58
CA VAL A 110 0.60 3.12 -17.54
C VAL A 110 -0.15 4.29 -16.91
N HIS A 111 -1.22 4.02 -16.17
CA HIS A 111 -1.98 5.07 -15.48
C HIS A 111 -1.09 5.83 -14.48
N GLU A 112 -0.30 5.09 -13.69
CA GLU A 112 0.62 5.68 -12.73
C GLU A 112 1.72 6.51 -13.40
N LEU A 113 2.25 6.02 -14.53
CA LEU A 113 3.24 6.75 -15.31
C LEU A 113 2.66 8.00 -15.97
N GLN A 114 1.41 7.97 -16.41
CA GLN A 114 0.69 9.15 -16.92
C GLN A 114 0.49 10.20 -15.83
N ASN A 115 0.16 9.78 -14.60
CA ASN A 115 0.05 10.68 -13.45
C ASN A 115 1.38 11.34 -13.13
N LEU A 116 2.47 10.56 -13.08
CA LEU A 116 3.81 11.09 -12.85
C LEU A 116 4.19 12.14 -13.91
N PHE A 117 3.85 11.89 -15.18
CA PHE A 117 4.09 12.87 -16.25
C PHE A 117 3.22 14.13 -16.10
N GLN A 118 1.95 13.98 -15.70
CA GLN A 118 1.07 15.09 -15.40
C GLN A 118 1.60 15.95 -14.24
N GLU A 119 2.18 15.35 -13.21
CA GLU A 119 2.78 16.07 -12.08
C GLU A 119 4.06 16.81 -12.48
N GLN A 120 4.94 16.18 -13.27
CA GLN A 120 6.24 16.74 -13.65
C GLN A 120 6.15 17.81 -14.75
N PHE A 121 5.15 17.75 -15.61
CA PHE A 121 5.00 18.63 -16.77
C PHE A 121 3.72 19.46 -16.74
N GLY A 122 2.78 19.20 -15.84
CA GLY A 122 1.53 19.95 -15.70
C GLY A 122 0.74 19.99 -17.01
N GLU A 123 0.28 21.18 -17.38
CA GLU A 123 -0.49 21.43 -18.59
C GLU A 123 0.28 21.17 -19.90
N CYS A 124 1.61 21.04 -19.84
CA CYS A 124 2.41 20.73 -21.02
C CYS A 124 2.32 19.25 -21.43
N PHE A 125 1.73 18.40 -20.58
CA PHE A 125 1.49 16.99 -20.88
C PHE A 125 0.10 16.77 -21.46
N SER A 126 -0.01 15.83 -22.40
CA SER A 126 -1.28 15.38 -22.95
C SER A 126 -1.23 13.89 -23.18
N ALA A 127 -2.13 13.16 -22.51
CA ALA A 127 -2.35 11.75 -22.76
C ALA A 127 -3.19 11.59 -24.04
N ASN A 128 -2.68 10.84 -25.02
CA ASN A 128 -3.40 10.54 -26.24
C ASN A 128 -4.17 9.24 -26.05
N THR A 129 -5.44 9.35 -25.68
CA THR A 129 -6.40 8.24 -25.69
C THR A 129 -6.91 8.04 -27.11
N GLY A 130 -6.05 7.49 -27.98
CA GLY A 130 -6.45 7.13 -29.34
C GLY A 130 -7.51 6.03 -29.32
N GLN A 131 -8.47 6.08 -30.24
CA GLN A 131 -9.61 5.16 -30.38
C GLN A 131 -9.25 3.72 -30.80
N GLU A 132 -7.99 3.31 -30.68
CA GLU A 132 -7.54 1.94 -30.96
C GLU A 132 -7.14 1.28 -29.63
N GLU A 133 -7.86 0.22 -29.29
CA GLU A 133 -7.66 -0.57 -28.08
C GLU A 133 -6.18 -1.02 -27.97
N GLY A 134 -5.42 -0.39 -27.06
CA GLY A 134 -4.11 -0.89 -26.62
C GLY A 134 -2.93 0.09 -26.71
N VAL A 135 -3.03 1.20 -27.44
CA VAL A 135 -1.90 2.15 -27.57
C VAL A 135 -2.09 3.36 -26.65
N ARG A 136 -1.39 3.34 -25.51
CA ARG A 136 -1.43 4.43 -24.52
C ARG A 136 -0.21 5.33 -24.70
N ASN A 137 -0.29 6.25 -25.65
CA ASN A 137 0.77 7.22 -25.89
C ASN A 137 0.52 8.53 -25.15
N GLY A 138 1.58 9.25 -24.83
CA GLY A 138 1.53 10.62 -24.30
C GLY A 138 2.44 11.54 -25.07
N SER A 139 2.18 12.84 -24.96
CA SER A 139 3.10 13.85 -25.50
C SER A 139 3.33 14.97 -24.51
N VAL A 140 4.56 15.49 -24.49
CA VAL A 140 4.94 16.67 -23.71
C VAL A 140 5.35 17.76 -24.70
N THR A 141 4.67 18.91 -24.65
CA THR A 141 4.95 20.05 -25.53
C THR A 141 5.36 21.25 -24.69
N ILE A 142 6.60 21.72 -24.85
CA ILE A 142 7.13 22.91 -24.18
C ILE A 142 7.66 23.87 -25.25
N GLY A 143 6.90 24.93 -25.51
CA GLY A 143 7.20 25.88 -26.60
C GLY A 143 7.20 25.18 -27.96
N LYS A 144 8.35 25.18 -28.65
CA LYS A 144 8.55 24.48 -29.94
C LYS A 144 9.05 23.03 -29.79
N SER A 145 9.37 22.63 -28.56
CA SER A 145 9.88 21.29 -28.27
C SER A 145 8.73 20.33 -28.01
N LYS A 146 8.79 19.14 -28.60
CA LYS A 146 7.79 18.08 -28.43
C LYS A 146 8.50 16.75 -28.17
N ALA A 147 7.98 16.00 -27.22
CA ALA A 147 8.35 14.61 -26.93
C ALA A 147 7.10 13.72 -27.02
N ILE A 148 7.25 12.52 -27.57
CA ILE A 148 6.20 11.51 -27.70
C ILE A 148 6.66 10.24 -26.99
N VAL A 149 5.87 9.76 -26.05
CA VAL A 149 6.17 8.64 -25.18
C VAL A 149 5.16 7.53 -25.42
N ASP A 150 5.66 6.29 -25.54
CA ASP A 150 4.87 5.07 -25.47
C ASP A 150 4.92 4.58 -24.02
N PHE A 151 3.79 4.63 -23.32
CA PHE A 151 3.73 4.16 -21.94
C PHE A 151 3.59 2.65 -21.84
N SER A 152 3.06 1.99 -22.88
CA SER A 152 2.98 0.53 -22.93
C SER A 152 4.38 -0.08 -23.05
N ALA A 153 5.23 0.51 -23.89
CA ALA A 153 6.63 0.12 -24.03
C ALA A 153 7.58 0.81 -23.02
N MET A 154 7.07 1.77 -22.24
CA MET A 154 7.81 2.66 -21.34
C MET A 154 9.05 3.29 -22.00
N LYS A 155 8.88 3.80 -23.22
CA LYS A 155 9.97 4.34 -24.05
C LYS A 155 9.60 5.66 -24.68
N LEU A 156 10.62 6.50 -24.84
CA LEU A 156 10.52 7.69 -25.68
C LEU A 156 10.54 7.28 -27.15
N ILE A 157 9.48 7.61 -27.89
CA ILE A 157 9.36 7.32 -29.33
C ILE A 157 10.09 8.38 -30.14
N ASP A 158 9.80 9.64 -29.86
CA ASP A 158 10.36 10.77 -30.61
C ASP A 158 10.54 11.99 -29.70
N CYS A 159 11.60 12.76 -29.95
CA CYS A 159 11.81 14.04 -29.30
C CYS A 159 12.76 14.91 -30.11
N ASN A 160 12.31 16.13 -30.40
CA ASN A 160 13.06 17.12 -31.18
C ASN A 160 14.01 18.00 -30.35
N SER A 161 14.20 17.71 -29.05
CA SER A 161 14.95 18.56 -28.11
C SER A 161 15.76 17.73 -27.11
N ASN A 162 17.09 17.89 -27.11
CA ASN A 162 17.98 17.14 -26.21
C ASN A 162 17.75 17.41 -24.71
N PRO A 163 17.52 18.66 -24.25
CA PRO A 163 17.19 18.90 -22.85
C PRO A 163 15.86 18.28 -22.42
N LEU A 164 14.84 18.32 -23.30
CA LEU A 164 13.55 17.70 -23.02
C LEU A 164 13.66 16.17 -23.00
N ARG A 165 14.41 15.60 -23.94
CA ARG A 165 14.73 14.18 -24.02
C ARG A 165 15.30 13.65 -22.71
N GLY A 166 16.38 14.28 -22.21
CA GLY A 166 17.01 13.84 -20.97
C GLY A 166 16.08 13.89 -19.75
N ARG A 167 15.20 14.91 -19.66
CA ARG A 167 14.19 14.99 -18.60
C ARG A 167 13.14 13.89 -18.72
N VAL A 168 12.63 13.63 -19.92
CA VAL A 168 11.60 12.62 -20.16
C VAL A 168 12.15 11.21 -19.92
N GLU A 169 13.36 10.91 -20.38
CA GLU A 169 14.03 9.62 -20.13
C GLU A 169 14.31 9.40 -18.65
N SER A 170 14.72 10.45 -17.91
CA SER A 170 14.91 10.37 -16.46
C SER A 170 13.61 10.02 -15.73
N ILE A 171 12.49 10.64 -16.11
CA ILE A 171 11.18 10.37 -15.51
C ILE A 171 10.70 8.96 -15.85
N LEU A 172 10.91 8.50 -17.08
CA LEU A 172 10.63 7.10 -17.47
C LEU A 172 11.43 6.10 -16.63
N SER A 173 12.72 6.36 -16.40
CA SER A 173 13.55 5.51 -15.55
C SER A 173 13.07 5.45 -14.10
N ILE A 174 12.62 6.59 -13.55
CA ILE A 174 12.02 6.65 -12.20
C ILE A 174 10.71 5.87 -12.16
N GLY A 175 9.81 6.10 -13.12
CA GLY A 175 8.52 5.41 -13.19
C GLY A 175 8.64 3.90 -13.36
N GLN A 176 9.63 3.42 -14.13
CA GLN A 176 9.96 2.00 -14.22
C GLN A 176 10.35 1.41 -12.87
N LYS A 177 11.18 2.10 -12.08
CA LYS A 177 11.56 1.65 -10.73
C LYS A 177 10.37 1.60 -9.77
N LEU A 178 9.46 2.57 -9.85
CA LEU A 178 8.27 2.66 -8.99
C LEU A 178 7.21 1.59 -9.32
N THR A 179 7.14 1.16 -10.58
CA THR A 179 6.18 0.16 -11.05
C THR A 179 6.73 -1.26 -11.08
N THR A 180 8.00 -1.45 -10.71
CA THR A 180 8.62 -2.77 -10.56
C THR A 180 8.31 -3.31 -9.17
N PRO A 181 7.78 -4.54 -9.02
CA PRO A 181 7.55 -5.14 -7.72
C PRO A 181 8.86 -5.25 -6.93
N LEU A 182 8.81 -4.95 -5.63
CA LEU A 182 9.94 -5.10 -4.72
C LEU A 182 10.23 -6.61 -4.58
N CYS A 183 11.35 -7.07 -5.15
CA CYS A 183 11.87 -8.43 -4.94
C CYS A 183 12.55 -8.55 -3.57
#